data_AF-A0A1V6N4G8-F1
#
_entry.id   AF-A0A1V6N4G8-F1
#
_cell.length_a   1.000
_cell.length_b   1.000
_cell.length_c   1.000
_cell.angle_alpha   90.00
_cell.angle_beta   90.00
_cell.angle_gamma   90.00
#
_symmetry.space_group_name_H-M   'P 1'
#
loop_
_entity.id
_entity.type
_entity.pdbx_description
1 polymer ?
#
loop_
_entity_poly.entity_id
_entity_poly.type
_entity_poly.pdbx_seq_one_letter_code
_entity_poly.pdbx_strand_id
1 'polypeptide(L)'
;MKEEIVLKPDEALEYVKLNVKEEDVLELSYNRVYAPGDVLNIQVEEEFGEENVIVSLHLNGELVSDVVRVNLNDIKDDLLEIGHISGEKETIIVIED
;
A
#
# COMPACT_ATOMS: atom_id res chain seq x y z
N MET A 1 4.42 -17.82 4.57
CA MET A 1 5.01 -18.17 3.24
C MET A 1 5.23 -16.87 2.50
N LYS A 2 6.40 -16.71 1.86
CA LYS A 2 6.78 -15.49 1.14
C LYS A 2 6.60 -15.70 -0.37
N GLU A 3 5.83 -14.81 -0.99
CA GLU A 3 5.58 -14.77 -2.43
C GLU A 3 6.06 -13.42 -2.97
N GLU A 4 6.61 -13.42 -4.19
CA GLU A 4 7.05 -12.20 -4.87
C GLU A 4 6.37 -12.15 -6.24
N ILE A 5 5.78 -11.01 -6.57
CA ILE A 5 5.13 -10.75 -7.85
C ILE A 5 5.58 -9.40 -8.39
N VAL A 6 5.69 -9.30 -9.72
CA VAL A 6 6.00 -8.05 -10.42
C VAL A 6 4.73 -7.54 -11.07
N LEU A 7 4.36 -6.29 -10.80
CA LEU A 7 3.14 -5.65 -11.31
C LEU A 7 3.46 -4.27 -11.87
N LYS A 8 2.67 -3.82 -12.85
CA LYS A 8 2.68 -2.41 -13.26
C LYS A 8 2.07 -1.53 -12.16
N PRO A 9 2.35 -0.21 -12.13
CA PRO A 9 1.84 0.66 -11.09
C PRO A 9 0.30 0.61 -10.93
N ASP A 10 -0.46 0.61 -12.03
CA ASP A 10 -1.92 0.52 -11.98
C ASP A 10 -2.41 -0.86 -11.45
N GLU A 11 -1.71 -1.93 -11.80
CA GLU A 11 -2.03 -3.29 -11.34
C GLU A 11 -1.71 -3.45 -9.84
N ALA A 12 -0.68 -2.76 -9.33
CA ALA A 12 -0.36 -2.74 -7.92
C ALA A 12 -1.45 -2.03 -7.09
N LEU A 13 -1.99 -0.91 -7.58
CA LEU A 13 -3.15 -0.25 -6.95
C LEU A 13 -4.39 -1.14 -6.97
N GLU A 14 -4.65 -1.82 -8.08
CA GLU A 14 -5.75 -2.79 -8.18
C GLU A 14 -5.57 -3.96 -7.21
N TYR A 15 -4.32 -4.46 -7.06
CA TYR A 15 -4.01 -5.48 -6.06
C TYR A 15 -4.39 -5.01 -4.66
N VAL A 16 -4.00 -3.78 -4.28
CA VAL A 16 -4.32 -3.24 -2.95
C VAL A 16 -5.83 -3.19 -2.74
N LYS A 17 -6.59 -2.66 -3.70
CA LYS A 17 -8.06 -2.58 -3.63
C LYS A 17 -8.72 -3.94 -3.38
N LEU A 18 -8.23 -5.00 -4.04
CA LEU A 18 -8.89 -6.30 -4.05
C LEU A 18 -8.44 -7.25 -2.94
N ASN A 19 -7.20 -7.10 -2.44
CA ASN A 19 -6.56 -8.10 -1.59
C ASN A 19 -6.25 -7.62 -0.18
N VAL A 20 -6.00 -6.31 0.01
CA VAL A 20 -5.65 -5.75 1.31
C VAL A 20 -6.92 -5.45 2.10
N LYS A 21 -6.89 -5.74 3.40
CA LYS A 21 -8.00 -5.55 4.33
C LYS A 21 -7.56 -4.79 5.57
N GLU A 22 -8.54 -4.32 6.34
CA GLU A 22 -8.28 -3.81 7.68
C GLU A 22 -7.57 -4.89 8.52
N GLU A 23 -6.66 -4.46 9.40
CA GLU A 23 -5.78 -5.30 10.22
C GLU A 23 -4.63 -6.01 9.48
N ASP A 24 -4.57 -5.97 8.15
CA ASP A 24 -3.36 -6.36 7.41
C ASP A 24 -2.24 -5.32 7.66
N VAL A 25 -0.99 -5.70 7.41
CA VAL A 25 0.14 -4.75 7.42
C VAL A 25 0.54 -4.44 5.99
N LEU A 26 0.68 -3.15 5.70
CA LEU A 26 1.29 -2.67 4.47
C LEU A 26 2.64 -2.01 4.75
N GLU A 27 3.62 -2.35 3.94
CA GLU A 27 4.92 -1.69 3.89
C GLU A 27 5.04 -0.98 2.53
N LEU A 28 4.87 0.34 2.52
CA LEU A 28 5.00 1.14 1.31
C LEU A 28 6.45 1.60 1.15
N SER A 29 7.06 1.26 0.01
CA SER A 29 8.41 1.69 -0.35
C SER A 29 8.36 2.67 -1.51
N TYR A 30 8.58 3.96 -1.23
CA TYR A 30 8.54 5.03 -2.25
C TYR A 30 9.59 6.08 -1.92
N ASN A 31 10.24 6.68 -2.93
CA ASN A 31 11.23 7.76 -2.73
C ASN A 31 12.28 7.51 -1.62
N ARG A 32 12.71 6.25 -1.42
CA ARG A 32 13.63 5.78 -0.36
C ARG A 32 13.09 5.88 1.08
N VAL A 33 11.78 6.07 1.22
CA VAL A 33 11.04 5.94 2.47
C VAL A 33 10.45 4.53 2.53
N TYR A 34 10.57 3.90 3.69
CA TYR A 34 9.93 2.63 4.01
C TYR A 34 8.92 2.88 5.12
N ALA A 35 7.64 2.74 4.84
CA ALA A 35 6.56 3.06 5.76
C ALA A 35 5.72 1.80 6.05
N PRO A 36 6.09 1.01 7.09
CA PRO A 36 5.25 -0.07 7.59
C PRO A 36 4.12 0.49 8.46
N GLY A 37 2.91 -0.03 8.28
CA GLY A 37 1.78 0.32 9.13
C GLY A 37 0.62 -0.65 9.03
N ASP A 38 -0.13 -0.73 10.13
CA ASP A 38 -1.36 -1.50 10.21
C ASP A 38 -2.46 -0.78 9.42
N VAL A 39 -3.15 -1.50 8.55
CA VAL A 39 -4.22 -0.96 7.72
C VAL A 39 -5.45 -0.75 8.59
N LEU A 40 -5.88 0.51 8.70
CA LEU A 40 -7.09 0.87 9.40
C LEU A 40 -8.31 0.90 8.50
N ASN A 41 -8.12 1.30 7.23
CA ASN A 41 -9.21 1.42 6.25
C ASN A 41 -8.67 1.57 4.82
N ILE A 42 -9.39 1.05 3.83
CA ILE A 42 -9.17 1.34 2.40
C ILE A 42 -10.43 1.98 1.83
N GLN A 43 -10.28 3.11 1.14
CA GLN A 43 -11.37 3.83 0.47
C GLN A 43 -11.03 4.03 -0.99
N VAL A 44 -12.04 3.91 -1.85
CA VAL A 44 -11.95 4.27 -3.25
C VAL A 44 -12.89 5.44 -3.48
N GLU A 45 -12.32 6.56 -3.92
CA GLU A 45 -13.07 7.78 -4.22
C GLU A 45 -12.94 8.09 -5.71
N GLU A 46 -14.02 8.49 -6.38
CA GLU A 46 -13.98 8.91 -7.79
C GLU A 46 -14.07 10.44 -7.85
N GLU A 47 -13.00 11.08 -8.33
CA GLU A 47 -12.95 12.52 -8.56
C GLU A 47 -12.61 12.81 -10.02
N PHE A 48 -13.44 13.64 -10.68
CA PHE A 48 -13.23 14.02 -12.08
C PHE A 48 -13.09 12.85 -13.08
N GLY A 49 -13.60 11.67 -12.73
CA GLY A 49 -13.51 10.44 -13.54
C GLY A 49 -12.23 9.62 -13.31
N GLU A 50 -11.43 9.98 -12.31
CA GLU A 50 -10.27 9.22 -11.85
C GLU A 50 -10.56 8.58 -10.49
N GLU A 51 -10.28 7.28 -10.35
CA GLU A 51 -10.38 6.56 -9.07
C GLU A 51 -9.14 6.80 -8.23
N ASN A 52 -9.30 7.28 -7.00
CA ASN A 52 -8.25 7.42 -5.99
C ASN A 52 -8.33 6.30 -4.96
N VAL A 53 -7.21 5.60 -4.75
CA VAL A 53 -7.10 4.54 -3.73
C VAL A 53 -6.47 5.13 -2.47
N ILE A 54 -7.29 5.39 -1.45
CA ILE A 54 -6.86 6.01 -0.20
C ILE A 54 -6.74 4.94 0.89
N VAL A 55 -5.53 4.75 1.41
CA VAL A 55 -5.25 3.81 2.50
C VAL A 55 -4.96 4.60 3.78
N SER A 56 -5.66 4.26 4.85
CA SER A 56 -5.39 4.78 6.19
C SER A 56 -4.50 3.79 6.93
N LEU A 57 -3.31 4.22 7.33
CA LEU A 57 -2.31 3.39 8.01
C LEU A 57 -2.04 3.94 9.41
N HIS A 58 -1.97 3.07 10.40
CA HIS A 58 -1.32 3.37 11.68
C HIS A 58 0.15 2.97 11.55
N LEU A 59 1.06 3.94 11.53
CA LEU A 59 2.48 3.67 11.28
C LEU A 59 3.15 2.96 12.45
N ASN A 60 3.91 1.91 12.14
CA ASN A 60 4.56 1.03 13.12
C ASN A 60 5.96 1.57 13.55
N GLY A 61 6.11 2.88 13.65
CA GLY A 61 7.38 3.55 13.94
C GLY A 61 7.66 3.75 15.43
N GLU A 62 8.93 3.60 15.84
CA GLU A 62 9.35 3.83 17.24
C GLU A 62 9.23 5.29 17.71
N LEU A 63 9.31 6.26 16.78
CA LEU A 63 9.34 7.69 17.08
C LEU A 63 8.03 8.41 16.73
N VAL A 64 7.26 7.85 15.80
CA VAL A 64 6.02 8.44 15.26
C VAL A 64 5.00 7.32 15.16
N SER A 65 4.06 7.30 16.10
CA SER A 65 2.86 6.47 16.06
C SER A 65 1.69 7.35 15.63
N ASP A 66 1.69 7.71 14.35
CA ASP A 66 0.64 8.53 13.74
C ASP A 66 -0.27 7.69 12.85
N VAL A 67 -1.52 8.15 12.73
CA VAL A 67 -2.44 7.68 11.69
C VAL A 67 -2.30 8.58 10.49
N VAL A 68 -1.89 8.02 9.36
CA VAL A 68 -1.74 8.73 8.09
C VAL A 68 -2.77 8.23 7.09
N ARG A 69 -3.17 9.10 6.16
CA ARG A 69 -4.00 8.74 5.00
C ARG A 69 -3.15 8.99 3.76
N VAL A 70 -2.94 7.95 2.98
CA VAL A 70 -2.10 7.97 1.79
C VAL A 70 -2.99 7.74 0.59
N ASN A 71 -3.04 8.70 -0.34
CA ASN A 71 -3.57 8.45 -1.67
C ASN A 71 -2.49 7.76 -2.49
N LEU A 72 -2.67 6.48 -2.81
CA LEU A 72 -1.68 5.70 -3.55
C LEU A 72 -1.46 6.24 -4.96
N ASN A 73 -2.46 6.90 -5.54
CA ASN A 73 -2.34 7.55 -6.83
C ASN A 73 -1.28 8.66 -6.83
N ASP A 74 -1.18 9.43 -5.74
CA ASP A 74 -0.24 10.56 -5.63
C ASP A 74 1.22 10.11 -5.57
N ILE A 75 1.46 8.87 -5.11
CA ILE A 75 2.79 8.28 -4.98
C ILE A 75 3.07 7.18 -6.00
N LYS A 76 2.11 6.89 -6.89
CA LYS A 76 2.13 5.73 -7.80
C LYS A 76 3.40 5.69 -8.66
N ASP A 77 3.78 6.84 -9.21
CA ASP A 77 4.94 6.95 -10.12
C ASP A 77 6.29 6.80 -9.39
N ASP A 78 6.30 6.98 -8.06
CA ASP A 78 7.48 6.86 -7.20
C ASP A 78 7.48 5.56 -6.36
N LEU A 79 6.43 4.73 -6.49
CA LEU A 79 6.26 3.51 -5.73
C LEU A 79 7.16 2.42 -6.31
N LEU A 80 8.01 1.84 -5.46
CA LEU A 80 8.99 0.84 -5.85
C LEU A 80 8.53 -0.58 -5.45
N GLU A 81 7.95 -0.69 -4.26
CA GLU A 81 7.54 -1.97 -3.69
C GLU A 81 6.39 -1.77 -2.70
N ILE A 82 5.48 -2.75 -2.66
CA ILE A 82 4.47 -2.89 -1.61
C ILE A 82 4.68 -4.26 -0.94
N GLY A 83 5.01 -4.25 0.34
CA GLY A 83 4.93 -5.43 1.19
C GLY A 83 3.52 -5.57 1.75
N HIS A 84 2.85 -6.68 1.50
CA HIS A 84 1.53 -6.99 2.06
C HIS A 84 1.61 -8.23 2.95
N ILE A 85 1.34 -8.04 4.24
CA ILE A 85 1.33 -9.11 5.24
C ILE A 85 -0.10 -9.30 5.73
N SER A 86 -0.66 -10.47 5.46
CA SER A 86 -1.98 -10.89 5.94
C SER A 86 -1.85 -12.20 6.72
N GLY A 87 -1.92 -12.10 8.05
CA GLY A 87 -1.63 -13.20 8.98
C GLY A 87 -0.21 -13.73 8.82
N GLU A 88 -0.06 -14.98 8.34
CA GLU A 88 1.25 -15.62 8.11
C GLU A 88 1.73 -15.56 6.65
N LYS A 89 0.95 -14.92 5.75
CA LYS A 89 1.31 -14.76 4.34
C LYS A 89 1.94 -13.38 4.15
N GLU A 90 3.12 -13.38 3.53
CA GLU A 90 3.83 -12.18 3.08
C GLU A 90 3.87 -12.21 1.55
N THR A 91 3.38 -11.14 0.92
CA THR A 91 3.45 -10.94 -0.54
C THR A 91 4.24 -9.67 -0.81
N ILE A 92 5.32 -9.77 -1.56
CA ILE A 92 6.09 -8.62 -2.05
C ILE A 92 5.65 -8.31 -3.47
N ILE A 93 5.22 -7.08 -3.70
CA ILE A 93 4.83 -6.57 -5.01
C ILE A 93 5.93 -5.62 -5.46
N VAL A 94 6.75 -6.04 -6.41
CA VAL A 94 7.76 -5.20 -7.06
C VAL A 94 7.10 -4.45 -8.21
N ILE A 95 7.33 -3.15 -8.31
CA ILE A 95 6.68 -2.31 -9.31
C ILE A 95 7.65 -2.00 -10.45
N GLU A 96 7.28 -2.41 -11.67
CA GLU A 96 8.04 -2.18 -12.90
C GLU A 96 7.13 -1.72 -14.05
N ASP A 97 7.63 -0.83 -14.91
CA ASP A 97 6.92 -0.29 -16.09
C ASP A 97 6.88 -1.23 -17.29
#